data_AF-A0A7X5QL66-F1
#
_entry.id   AF-A0A7X5QL66-F1
#
_cell.length_a   1.000
_cell.length_b   1.000
_cell.length_c   1.000
_cell.angle_alpha   90.00
_cell.angle_beta   90.00
_cell.angle_gamma   90.00
#
_symmetry.space_group_name_H-M   'P 1'
#
loop_
_entity.id
_entity.type
_entity.pdbx_description
1 polymer ?
#
loop_
_entity_poly.entity_id
_entity_poly.type
_entity_poly.pdbx_seq_one_letter_code
_entity_poly.pdbx_strand_id
1 'polypeptide(L)'
;MHSILINKNINTAHFLQKILTLLFSVSTFLTLSPYFTWNLPYYFRFFCILAILTFFIYTIHGGKLKKNGIWLSILFFIIIFSLSLSSKNETLFNGSVFFILFFLCLPDFLKLNIFNVFKIIYAISLLPGLIYFFLILFGLGGNWEIILPLNPLKNTEGLYYRVYYGMVILSNQIYSISTGEIFRFSAMYDEPGVVGTVSALILAASGFNLKRKINKIILLSGILSFSLAFYISIFIFLIFKPKILLKITSITTITIFISLSSLKNVSLIQYYVFDRFSLILNGFDKVDNRISLCFQNYFSDFLNHKDTFWGLGYNAYTLTDCDVSSYITLIYDFGFFGFFLILIFYSLLSFSISNNFIKKDIFIRWLPMILVYLANIYQRPTVFDPWSIVILCGGLIYSIKDSRINSCSK
;
A
#
# COMPACT_ATOMS: atom_id res chain seq x y z
N MET A 1 47.25 -2.52 15.42
CA MET A 1 46.20 -3.56 15.56
C MET A 1 44.82 -2.99 15.87
N HIS A 2 44.69 -2.08 16.85
CA HIS A 2 43.38 -1.53 17.24
C HIS A 2 42.67 -0.72 16.12
N SER A 3 43.40 0.08 15.35
CA SER A 3 42.88 0.84 14.20
C SER A 3 42.38 -0.03 13.05
N ILE A 4 43.02 -1.18 12.82
CA ILE A 4 42.64 -2.14 11.75
C ILE A 4 41.33 -2.86 12.11
N LEU A 5 41.15 -3.24 13.38
CA LEU A 5 39.92 -3.86 13.88
C LEU A 5 38.72 -2.91 13.83
N ILE A 6 38.93 -1.63 14.17
CA ILE A 6 37.89 -0.58 14.06
C ILE A 6 37.47 -0.40 12.61
N ASN A 7 38.42 -0.34 11.68
CA ASN A 7 38.13 -0.13 10.26
C ASN A 7 37.40 -1.34 9.62
N LYS A 8 37.74 -2.58 10.05
CA LYS A 8 37.06 -3.81 9.62
C LYS A 8 35.61 -3.84 10.09
N ASN A 9 35.34 -3.45 11.34
CA ASN A 9 33.97 -3.41 11.88
C ASN A 9 33.06 -2.38 11.18
N ILE A 10 33.61 -1.22 10.79
CA ILE A 10 32.87 -0.19 10.06
C ILE A 10 32.44 -0.68 8.67
N ASN A 11 33.35 -1.35 7.94
CA ASN A 11 33.04 -1.90 6.62
C ASN A 11 31.98 -3.02 6.69
N THR A 12 32.07 -3.90 7.68
CA THR A 12 31.07 -4.97 7.90
C THR A 12 29.70 -4.39 8.24
N ALA A 13 29.62 -3.40 9.14
CA ALA A 13 28.34 -2.78 9.50
C ALA A 13 27.68 -2.08 8.30
N HIS A 14 28.46 -1.37 7.47
CA HIS A 14 27.94 -0.74 6.26
C HIS A 14 27.47 -1.74 5.20
N PHE A 15 28.18 -2.86 5.05
CA PHE A 15 27.76 -3.97 4.19
C PHE A 15 26.45 -4.59 4.67
N LEU A 16 26.32 -4.89 5.97
CA LEU A 16 25.11 -5.41 6.58
C LEU A 16 23.92 -4.45 6.41
N GLN A 17 24.14 -3.13 6.52
CA GLN A 17 23.09 -2.14 6.25
C GLN A 17 22.53 -2.23 4.83
N LYS A 18 23.38 -2.47 3.83
CA LYS A 18 22.95 -2.63 2.42
C LYS A 18 22.12 -3.91 2.25
N ILE A 19 22.59 -5.04 2.79
CA ILE A 19 21.86 -6.31 2.72
C ILE A 19 20.52 -6.18 3.44
N LEU A 20 20.53 -5.64 4.65
CA LEU A 20 19.32 -5.42 5.44
C LEU A 20 18.33 -4.53 4.69
N THR A 21 18.80 -3.44 4.08
CA THR A 21 17.96 -2.57 3.25
C THR A 21 17.32 -3.34 2.12
N LEU A 22 18.09 -4.15 1.39
CA LEU A 22 17.58 -4.94 0.26
C LEU A 22 16.55 -5.98 0.72
N LEU A 23 16.87 -6.77 1.74
CA LEU A 23 15.98 -7.83 2.24
C LEU A 23 14.67 -7.27 2.76
N PHE A 24 14.72 -6.21 3.59
CA PHE A 24 13.48 -5.57 4.05
C PHE A 24 12.66 -5.01 2.88
N SER A 25 13.31 -4.44 1.86
CA SER A 25 12.61 -3.88 0.69
C SER A 25 11.95 -4.95 -0.17
N VAL A 26 12.62 -6.09 -0.38
CA VAL A 26 12.08 -7.24 -1.11
C VAL A 26 10.92 -7.85 -0.35
N SER A 27 11.06 -8.10 0.96
CA SER A 27 9.95 -8.59 1.79
C SER A 27 8.75 -7.64 1.77
N THR A 28 9.00 -6.32 1.81
CA THR A 28 7.95 -5.30 1.66
C THR A 28 7.22 -5.46 0.33
N PHE A 29 7.96 -5.60 -0.77
CA PHE A 29 7.37 -5.82 -2.09
C PHE A 29 6.55 -7.12 -2.17
N LEU A 30 7.03 -8.22 -1.59
CA LEU A 30 6.32 -9.50 -1.59
C LEU A 30 5.01 -9.45 -0.80
N THR A 31 4.85 -8.52 0.15
CA THR A 31 3.57 -8.33 0.87
C THR A 31 2.48 -7.68 0.04
N LEU A 32 2.81 -7.15 -1.14
CA LEU A 32 1.80 -6.75 -2.13
C LEU A 32 1.22 -7.95 -2.87
N SER A 33 1.67 -9.17 -2.57
CA SER A 33 1.20 -10.44 -3.15
C SER A 33 1.15 -10.42 -4.68
N PRO A 34 2.30 -10.21 -5.37
CA PRO A 34 2.35 -10.33 -6.82
C PRO A 34 1.95 -11.76 -7.24
N TYR A 35 1.36 -11.94 -8.43
CA TYR A 35 0.70 -13.19 -8.81
C TYR A 35 1.56 -14.46 -8.68
N PHE A 36 2.88 -14.35 -8.89
CA PHE A 36 3.81 -15.46 -8.74
C PHE A 36 4.00 -15.94 -7.29
N THR A 37 3.50 -15.21 -6.29
CA THR A 37 3.50 -15.64 -4.88
C THR A 37 2.19 -16.25 -4.42
N TRP A 38 1.12 -16.18 -5.21
CA TRP A 38 -0.22 -16.62 -4.81
C TRP A 38 -0.26 -18.08 -4.35
N ASN A 39 0.44 -18.97 -5.05
CA ASN A 39 0.53 -20.39 -4.71
C ASN A 39 1.76 -20.73 -3.85
N LEU A 40 2.59 -19.74 -3.51
CA LEU A 40 3.90 -19.94 -2.87
C LEU A 40 4.07 -19.00 -1.67
N PRO A 41 3.25 -19.16 -0.62
CA PRO A 41 3.27 -18.29 0.56
C PRO A 41 4.60 -18.34 1.34
N TYR A 42 5.41 -19.37 1.11
CA TYR A 42 6.71 -19.57 1.76
C TYR A 42 7.78 -18.56 1.32
N TYR A 43 7.68 -17.96 0.13
CA TYR A 43 8.68 -16.98 -0.33
C TYR A 43 8.74 -15.75 0.57
N PHE A 44 7.59 -15.17 0.88
CA PHE A 44 7.52 -14.04 1.81
C PHE A 44 8.12 -14.41 3.17
N ARG A 45 7.74 -15.58 3.72
CA ARG A 45 8.25 -16.06 5.01
C ARG A 45 9.77 -16.23 4.98
N PHE A 46 10.31 -16.81 3.91
CA PHE A 46 11.75 -17.00 3.71
C PHE A 46 12.51 -15.67 3.72
N PHE A 47 12.07 -14.69 2.94
CA PHE A 47 12.74 -13.38 2.91
C PHE A 47 12.60 -12.62 4.24
N CYS A 48 11.47 -12.77 4.95
CA CYS A 48 11.34 -12.24 6.31
C CYS A 48 12.32 -12.88 7.29
N ILE A 49 12.49 -14.21 7.26
CA ILE A 49 13.48 -14.90 8.11
C ILE A 49 14.89 -14.37 7.83
N LEU A 50 15.27 -14.25 6.55
CA LEU A 50 16.58 -13.69 6.18
C LEU A 50 16.75 -12.24 6.65
N ALA A 51 15.72 -11.40 6.52
CA ALA A 51 15.75 -10.02 6.98
C ALA A 51 15.95 -9.94 8.51
N ILE A 52 15.28 -10.81 9.27
CA ILE A 52 15.37 -10.92 10.72
C ILE A 52 16.75 -11.42 11.15
N LEU A 53 17.27 -12.48 10.51
CA LEU A 53 18.63 -12.98 10.78
C LEU A 53 19.67 -11.88 10.52
N THR A 54 19.54 -11.17 9.40
CA THR A 54 20.44 -10.05 9.07
C THR A 54 20.31 -8.90 10.07
N PHE A 55 19.11 -8.64 10.60
CA PHE A 55 18.90 -7.67 11.67
C PHE A 55 19.68 -8.05 12.94
N PHE A 56 19.62 -9.31 13.37
CA PHE A 56 20.39 -9.77 14.54
C PHE A 56 21.90 -9.71 14.30
N ILE A 57 22.37 -10.09 13.11
CA ILE A 57 23.80 -9.97 12.76
C ILE A 57 24.23 -8.49 12.77
N TYR A 58 23.39 -7.60 12.25
CA TYR A 58 23.62 -6.16 12.28
C TYR A 58 23.73 -5.62 13.71
N THR A 59 22.85 -6.02 14.64
CA THR A 59 22.90 -5.56 16.03
C THR A 59 24.12 -6.11 16.77
N ILE A 60 24.48 -7.38 16.57
CA ILE A 60 25.68 -8.00 17.15
C ILE A 60 26.96 -7.26 16.71
N HIS A 61 27.02 -6.81 15.45
CA HIS A 61 28.16 -6.05 14.92
C HIS A 61 28.12 -4.54 15.24
N GLY A 62 27.40 -4.14 16.29
CA GLY A 62 27.38 -2.74 16.76
C GLY A 62 26.41 -1.83 16.01
N GLY A 63 25.47 -2.40 15.25
CA GLY A 63 24.40 -1.67 14.59
C GLY A 63 23.52 -0.91 15.59
N LYS A 64 23.35 0.40 15.35
CA LYS A 64 22.52 1.25 16.23
C LYS A 64 21.03 1.03 15.98
N LEU A 65 20.26 0.95 17.07
CA LEU A 65 18.79 0.91 17.08
C LEU A 65 18.21 2.25 17.56
N LYS A 66 16.99 2.56 17.12
CA LYS A 66 16.28 3.78 17.56
C LYS A 66 15.53 3.49 18.86
N LYS A 67 15.88 4.19 19.95
CA LYS A 67 15.24 4.01 21.29
C LYS A 67 13.71 4.08 21.24
N ASN A 68 13.15 5.14 20.65
CA ASN A 68 11.69 5.26 20.49
C ASN A 68 11.11 4.16 19.59
N GLY A 69 11.89 3.64 18.64
CA GLY A 69 11.51 2.53 17.79
C GLY A 69 11.37 1.21 18.56
N ILE A 70 12.22 0.97 19.56
CA ILE A 70 12.13 -0.19 20.46
C ILE A 70 10.84 -0.12 21.28
N TRP A 71 10.54 1.04 21.88
CA TRP A 71 9.28 1.23 22.61
C TRP A 71 8.05 1.03 21.74
N LEU A 72 8.07 1.55 20.50
CA LEU A 72 6.99 1.31 19.54
C LEU A 72 6.88 -0.16 19.14
N SER A 73 7.99 -0.88 18.99
CA SER A 73 7.98 -2.32 18.73
C SER A 73 7.36 -3.09 19.90
N ILE A 74 7.69 -2.73 21.14
CA ILE A 74 7.11 -3.36 22.34
C ILE A 74 5.60 -3.06 22.40
N LEU A 75 5.20 -1.81 22.18
CA LEU A 75 3.79 -1.43 22.14
C LEU A 75 3.04 -2.19 21.03
N PHE A 76 3.61 -2.27 19.83
CA PHE A 76 3.03 -3.03 18.72
C PHE A 76 2.87 -4.51 19.09
N PHE A 77 3.88 -5.12 19.72
CA PHE A 77 3.80 -6.49 20.21
C PHE A 77 2.66 -6.67 21.22
N ILE A 78 2.53 -5.78 22.20
CA ILE A 78 1.46 -5.83 23.20
C ILE A 78 0.09 -5.71 22.54
N ILE A 79 -0.07 -4.81 21.57
CA ILE A 79 -1.32 -4.64 20.82
C ILE A 79 -1.62 -5.93 20.06
N ILE A 80 -0.70 -6.45 19.25
CA ILE A 80 -0.92 -7.70 18.50
C ILE A 80 -1.23 -8.86 19.44
N PHE A 81 -0.53 -8.97 20.55
CA PHE A 81 -0.79 -9.98 21.57
C PHE A 81 -2.21 -9.85 22.13
N SER A 82 -2.64 -8.64 22.51
CA SER A 82 -4.01 -8.41 23.00
C SER A 82 -5.08 -8.74 21.96
N LEU A 83 -4.86 -8.38 20.69
CA LEU A 83 -5.78 -8.67 19.59
C LEU A 83 -5.85 -10.19 19.31
N SER A 84 -4.74 -10.91 19.53
CA SER A 84 -4.69 -12.37 19.38
C SER A 84 -5.35 -13.13 20.52
N LEU A 85 -5.58 -12.52 21.67
CA LEU A 85 -6.35 -13.15 22.74
C LEU A 85 -7.84 -13.26 22.39
N SER A 86 -8.35 -12.34 21.56
CA SER A 86 -9.73 -12.39 21.05
C SER A 86 -9.93 -13.42 19.95
N SER A 87 -8.86 -13.92 19.30
CA SER A 87 -8.99 -14.85 18.18
C SER A 87 -9.19 -16.29 18.64
N LYS A 88 -10.29 -16.91 18.22
CA LYS A 88 -10.64 -18.28 18.61
C LYS A 88 -9.94 -19.37 17.78
N ASN A 89 -9.62 -19.09 16.50
CA ASN A 89 -9.18 -20.13 15.55
C ASN A 89 -7.88 -19.84 14.78
N GLU A 90 -7.45 -18.57 14.67
CA GLU A 90 -6.25 -18.20 13.89
C GLU A 90 -5.33 -17.27 14.69
N THR A 91 -4.02 -17.36 14.45
CA THR A 91 -3.05 -16.49 15.13
C THR A 91 -2.66 -15.30 14.25
N LEU A 92 -2.68 -14.11 14.84
CA LEU A 92 -2.14 -12.88 14.22
C LEU A 92 -0.61 -12.94 14.03
N PHE A 93 0.09 -13.77 14.80
CA PHE A 93 1.55 -13.88 14.78
C PHE A 93 2.05 -14.57 13.50
N ASN A 94 2.36 -13.75 12.51
CA ASN A 94 2.90 -14.19 11.22
C ASN A 94 4.17 -13.42 10.83
N GLY A 95 4.75 -13.75 9.66
CA GLY A 95 5.96 -13.10 9.16
C GLY A 95 5.84 -11.57 9.01
N SER A 96 4.64 -11.04 8.75
CA SER A 96 4.39 -9.60 8.66
C SER A 96 4.52 -8.91 10.00
N VAL A 97 3.95 -9.50 11.06
CA VAL A 97 4.08 -8.96 12.43
C VAL A 97 5.54 -8.90 12.84
N PHE A 98 6.29 -9.99 12.66
CA PHE A 98 7.72 -9.99 13.00
C PHE A 98 8.51 -8.99 12.16
N PHE A 99 8.24 -8.89 10.86
CA PHE A 99 8.84 -7.88 10.01
C PHE A 99 8.65 -6.47 10.60
N ILE A 100 7.42 -6.12 11.00
CA ILE A 100 7.08 -4.80 11.52
C ILE A 100 7.83 -4.53 12.84
N LEU A 101 7.85 -5.49 13.76
CA LEU A 101 8.57 -5.38 15.04
C LEU A 101 10.04 -4.96 14.83
N PHE A 102 10.75 -5.69 13.97
CA PHE A 102 12.16 -5.40 13.71
C PHE A 102 12.36 -4.13 12.88
N PHE A 103 11.47 -3.87 11.91
CA PHE A 103 11.51 -2.63 11.13
C PHE A 103 11.38 -1.38 12.01
N LEU A 104 10.49 -1.40 13.01
CA LEU A 104 10.28 -0.27 13.92
C LEU A 104 11.52 0.07 14.74
N CYS A 105 12.33 -0.93 15.11
CA CYS A 105 13.59 -0.75 15.83
C CYS A 105 14.70 -0.05 15.00
N LEU A 106 14.58 -0.05 13.66
CA LEU A 106 15.61 0.52 12.79
C LEU A 106 15.72 2.05 12.90
N PRO A 107 16.93 2.61 12.71
CA PRO A 107 17.14 4.05 12.63
C PRO A 107 16.48 4.65 11.38
N ASP A 108 16.08 5.92 11.46
CA ASP A 108 15.29 6.59 10.42
C ASP A 108 15.99 6.65 9.05
N PHE A 109 17.33 6.66 9.01
CA PHE A 109 18.07 6.61 7.75
C PHE A 109 17.91 5.25 7.05
N LEU A 110 17.90 4.13 7.78
CA LEU A 110 17.67 2.80 7.20
C LEU A 110 16.22 2.64 6.76
N LYS A 111 15.25 3.09 7.57
CA LYS A 111 13.82 3.09 7.18
C LYS A 111 13.59 3.84 5.87
N LEU A 112 14.21 5.01 5.72
CA LEU A 112 14.14 5.79 4.49
C LEU A 112 14.83 5.10 3.30
N ASN A 113 15.96 4.43 3.54
CA ASN A 113 16.64 3.65 2.49
C ASN A 113 15.79 2.47 2.03
N ILE A 114 15.17 1.74 2.97
CA ILE A 114 14.23 0.64 2.68
C ILE A 114 13.07 1.15 1.84
N PHE A 115 12.42 2.24 2.25
CA PHE A 115 11.35 2.85 1.45
C PHE A 115 11.80 3.22 0.03
N ASN A 116 13.00 3.81 -0.13
CA ASN A 116 13.50 4.18 -1.44
C ASN A 116 13.81 2.98 -2.33
N VAL A 117 14.40 1.92 -1.79
CA VAL A 117 14.69 0.68 -2.54
C VAL A 117 13.38 -0.06 -2.86
N PHE A 118 12.46 -0.19 -1.91
CA PHE A 118 11.10 -0.72 -2.15
C PHE A 118 10.40 0.03 -3.29
N LYS A 119 10.42 1.37 -3.28
CA LYS A 119 9.86 2.18 -4.36
C LYS A 119 10.49 1.89 -5.73
N ILE A 120 11.80 1.64 -5.78
CA ILE A 120 12.49 1.25 -7.01
C ILE A 120 11.98 -0.12 -7.48
N ILE A 121 11.95 -1.11 -6.59
CA ILE A 121 11.46 -2.47 -6.89
C ILE A 121 10.02 -2.40 -7.42
N TYR A 122 9.14 -1.69 -6.72
CA TYR A 122 7.75 -1.47 -7.13
C TYR A 122 7.65 -0.80 -8.52
N ALA A 123 8.44 0.23 -8.79
CA ALA A 123 8.41 0.86 -10.10
C ALA A 123 8.90 -0.07 -11.23
N ILE A 124 9.92 -0.89 -10.96
CA ILE A 124 10.43 -1.88 -11.91
C ILE A 124 9.38 -2.96 -12.17
N SER A 125 8.68 -3.45 -11.15
CA SER A 125 7.64 -4.47 -11.32
C SER A 125 6.45 -4.01 -12.15
N LEU A 126 6.24 -2.70 -12.29
CA LEU A 126 5.20 -2.12 -13.15
C LEU A 126 5.59 -2.11 -14.63
N LEU A 127 6.88 -2.11 -14.98
CA LEU A 127 7.36 -1.91 -16.34
C LEU A 127 6.91 -3.00 -17.33
N PRO A 128 7.02 -4.31 -17.02
CA PRO A 128 6.55 -5.36 -17.94
C PRO A 128 5.07 -5.19 -18.27
N GLY A 129 4.24 -4.93 -17.26
CA GLY A 129 2.82 -4.69 -17.46
C GLY A 129 2.53 -3.44 -18.29
N LEU A 130 3.25 -2.33 -18.08
CA LEU A 130 3.08 -1.15 -18.91
C LEU A 130 3.38 -1.43 -20.38
N ILE A 131 4.41 -2.23 -20.67
CA ILE A 131 4.73 -2.65 -22.04
C ILE A 131 3.56 -3.45 -22.64
N TYR A 132 3.09 -4.48 -21.94
CA TYR A 132 1.95 -5.28 -22.41
C TYR A 132 0.66 -4.47 -22.55
N PHE A 133 0.42 -3.51 -21.66
CA PHE A 133 -0.73 -2.62 -21.76
C PHE A 133 -0.79 -1.93 -23.12
N PHE A 134 0.32 -1.33 -23.56
CA PHE A 134 0.36 -0.68 -24.87
C PHE A 134 0.36 -1.68 -26.04
N LEU A 135 1.03 -2.83 -25.92
CA LEU A 135 0.99 -3.85 -26.98
C LEU A 135 -0.43 -4.36 -27.22
N ILE A 136 -1.17 -4.70 -26.16
CA ILE A 136 -2.56 -5.18 -26.26
C ILE A 136 -3.49 -4.07 -26.78
N LEU A 137 -3.27 -2.82 -26.38
CA LEU A 137 -4.02 -1.66 -26.89
C LEU A 137 -3.91 -1.54 -28.42
N PHE A 138 -2.76 -1.89 -28.99
CA PHE A 138 -2.51 -1.87 -30.44
C PHE A 138 -2.80 -3.22 -31.14
N GLY A 139 -3.37 -4.21 -30.45
CA GLY A 139 -3.68 -5.53 -31.05
C GLY A 139 -2.49 -6.47 -31.18
N LEU A 140 -1.36 -6.11 -30.59
CA LEU A 140 -0.12 -6.89 -30.58
C LEU A 140 -0.01 -7.73 -29.30
N GLY A 141 -1.15 -8.06 -28.68
CA GLY A 141 -1.20 -8.92 -27.50
C GLY A 141 -0.71 -10.32 -27.85
N GLY A 142 0.43 -10.71 -27.29
CA GLY A 142 0.98 -12.06 -27.46
C GLY A 142 0.15 -13.13 -26.73
N ASN A 143 0.68 -14.35 -26.69
CA ASN A 143 0.06 -15.46 -25.95
C ASN A 143 -0.02 -15.14 -24.45
N TRP A 144 -1.10 -15.60 -23.82
CA TRP A 144 -1.36 -15.49 -22.39
C TRP A 144 -1.80 -16.82 -21.81
N GLU A 145 -1.59 -16.98 -20.51
CA GLU A 145 -1.99 -18.15 -19.74
C GLU A 145 -3.19 -17.80 -18.84
N ILE A 146 -3.84 -18.83 -18.30
CA ILE A 146 -4.94 -18.67 -17.36
C ILE A 146 -4.45 -19.04 -15.96
N ILE A 147 -4.71 -18.16 -14.99
CA ILE A 147 -4.60 -18.47 -13.56
C ILE A 147 -5.97 -18.25 -12.91
N LEU A 148 -6.37 -19.18 -12.05
CA LEU A 148 -7.60 -19.07 -11.27
C LEU A 148 -7.39 -18.12 -10.08
N PRO A 149 -8.36 -17.23 -9.79
CA PRO A 149 -8.36 -16.42 -8.58
C PRO A 149 -8.22 -17.25 -7.30
N LEU A 150 -7.48 -16.70 -6.33
CA LEU A 150 -7.43 -17.28 -4.98
C LEU A 150 -8.73 -17.07 -4.22
N ASN A 151 -9.46 -15.98 -4.51
CA ASN A 151 -10.71 -15.66 -3.84
C ASN A 151 -11.83 -16.60 -4.33
N PRO A 152 -12.46 -17.39 -3.44
CA PRO A 152 -13.54 -18.30 -3.81
C PRO A 152 -14.71 -17.61 -4.52
N LEU A 153 -15.06 -16.39 -4.11
CA LEU A 153 -16.17 -15.62 -4.70
C LEU A 153 -15.90 -15.33 -6.19
N LYS A 154 -14.67 -14.94 -6.52
CA LYS A 154 -14.26 -14.71 -7.92
C LYS A 154 -14.34 -16.00 -8.74
N ASN A 155 -13.97 -17.14 -8.15
CA ASN A 155 -14.09 -18.44 -8.81
C ASN A 155 -15.56 -18.85 -9.02
N THR A 156 -16.43 -18.63 -8.03
CA THR A 156 -17.87 -18.94 -8.16
C THR A 156 -18.55 -18.09 -9.23
N GLU A 157 -18.08 -16.86 -9.46
CA GLU A 157 -18.52 -15.98 -10.54
C GLU A 157 -17.92 -16.35 -11.92
N GLY A 158 -17.10 -17.41 -12.01
CA GLY A 158 -16.45 -17.83 -13.25
C GLY A 158 -15.36 -16.88 -13.74
N LEU A 159 -14.83 -16.02 -12.86
CA LEU A 159 -13.76 -15.09 -13.21
C LEU A 159 -12.41 -15.80 -13.26
N TYR A 160 -11.54 -15.32 -14.16
CA TYR A 160 -10.19 -15.83 -14.31
C TYR A 160 -9.20 -14.71 -14.64
N TYR A 161 -7.91 -14.93 -14.41
CA TYR A 161 -6.85 -14.00 -14.82
C TYR A 161 -6.23 -14.44 -16.14
N ARG A 162 -6.14 -13.51 -17.11
CA ARG A 162 -5.20 -13.60 -18.23
C ARG A 162 -3.82 -13.16 -17.76
N VAL A 163 -2.83 -14.04 -17.90
CA VAL A 163 -1.47 -13.82 -17.39
C VAL A 163 -0.51 -13.62 -18.56
N TYR A 164 0.20 -12.50 -18.48
CA TYR A 164 1.31 -12.13 -19.33
C TYR A 164 2.57 -12.02 -18.46
N TYR A 165 3.75 -11.94 -19.09
CA TYR A 165 5.00 -11.82 -18.34
C TYR A 165 5.03 -10.51 -17.52
N GLY A 166 4.81 -10.63 -16.21
CA GLY A 166 4.75 -9.51 -15.28
C GLY A 166 3.44 -8.72 -15.29
N MET A 167 2.33 -9.31 -15.77
CA MET A 167 1.01 -8.70 -15.68
C MET A 167 -0.11 -9.74 -15.61
N VAL A 168 -1.12 -9.47 -14.79
CA VAL A 168 -2.39 -10.20 -14.77
C VAL A 168 -3.54 -9.25 -15.10
N ILE A 169 -4.57 -9.74 -15.78
CA ILE A 169 -5.79 -8.98 -16.09
C ILE A 169 -6.99 -9.85 -15.74
N LEU A 170 -7.91 -9.33 -14.94
CA LEU A 170 -9.14 -10.04 -14.59
C LEU A 170 -10.11 -10.05 -15.79
N SER A 171 -10.71 -11.20 -16.08
CA SER A 171 -11.51 -11.44 -17.29
C SER A 171 -12.67 -10.44 -17.49
N ASN A 172 -13.29 -9.97 -16.41
CA ASN A 172 -14.39 -9.00 -16.45
C ASN A 172 -13.94 -7.52 -16.59
N GLN A 173 -12.64 -7.26 -16.75
CA GLN A 173 -12.09 -5.91 -16.89
C GLN A 173 -11.54 -5.62 -18.28
N ILE A 174 -11.83 -6.48 -19.25
CA ILE A 174 -11.30 -6.41 -20.62
C ILE A 174 -12.41 -5.95 -21.55
N TYR A 175 -12.12 -4.93 -22.36
CA TYR A 175 -13.06 -4.35 -23.31
C TYR A 175 -12.39 -4.29 -24.68
N SER A 176 -13.01 -4.92 -25.66
CA SER A 176 -12.52 -4.89 -27.04
C SER A 176 -12.68 -3.50 -27.65
N ILE A 177 -11.66 -3.05 -28.36
CA ILE A 177 -11.65 -1.87 -29.22
C ILE A 177 -11.27 -2.32 -30.64
N SER A 178 -11.46 -1.44 -31.63
CA SER A 178 -11.32 -1.79 -33.06
C SER A 178 -10.08 -2.60 -33.41
N THR A 179 -8.93 -2.24 -32.85
CA THR A 179 -7.64 -2.87 -33.15
C THR A 179 -7.06 -3.66 -31.99
N GLY A 180 -7.69 -3.75 -30.82
CA GLY A 180 -7.06 -4.31 -29.63
C GLY A 180 -8.00 -4.42 -28.43
N GLU A 181 -7.45 -4.40 -27.22
CA GLU A 181 -8.24 -4.40 -25.98
C GLU A 181 -7.78 -3.27 -25.05
N ILE A 182 -8.73 -2.67 -24.35
CA ILE A 182 -8.49 -1.76 -23.24
C ILE A 182 -8.98 -2.40 -21.94
N PHE A 183 -8.20 -2.25 -20.88
CA PHE A 183 -8.50 -2.85 -19.59
C PHE A 183 -7.99 -1.98 -18.45
N ARG A 184 -8.34 -2.33 -17.21
CA ARG A 184 -7.83 -1.65 -16.03
C ARG A 184 -6.46 -2.21 -15.65
N PHE A 185 -5.45 -1.35 -15.54
CA PHE A 185 -4.09 -1.80 -15.31
C PHE A 185 -3.85 -2.30 -13.87
N SER A 186 -3.60 -3.60 -13.72
CA SER A 186 -3.30 -4.28 -12.45
C SER A 186 -1.83 -4.68 -12.28
N ALA A 187 -0.99 -4.57 -13.32
CA ALA A 187 0.38 -5.08 -13.30
C ALA A 187 0.42 -6.51 -12.74
N MET A 188 1.36 -6.82 -11.84
CA MET A 188 1.49 -8.15 -11.21
C MET A 188 0.48 -8.41 -10.08
N TYR A 189 -0.46 -7.50 -9.79
CA TYR A 189 -1.28 -7.54 -8.58
C TYR A 189 -2.70 -8.01 -8.84
N ASP A 190 -3.37 -8.48 -7.79
CA ASP A 190 -4.72 -9.09 -7.88
C ASP A 190 -5.79 -8.16 -8.45
N GLU A 191 -5.65 -6.84 -8.26
CA GLU A 191 -6.61 -5.90 -8.81
C GLU A 191 -6.01 -4.51 -9.10
N PRO A 192 -6.59 -3.76 -10.04
CA PRO A 192 -6.15 -2.39 -10.36
C PRO A 192 -6.23 -1.46 -9.15
N GLY A 193 -7.15 -1.73 -8.23
CA GLY A 193 -7.28 -0.99 -6.98
C GLY A 193 -5.98 -0.99 -6.15
N VAL A 194 -5.23 -2.09 -6.13
CA VAL A 194 -3.94 -2.19 -5.41
C VAL A 194 -2.90 -1.28 -6.06
N VAL A 195 -2.76 -1.33 -7.39
CA VAL A 195 -1.85 -0.44 -8.14
C VAL A 195 -2.16 1.02 -7.85
N GLY A 196 -3.43 1.40 -7.93
CA GLY A 196 -3.85 2.77 -7.66
C GLY A 196 -3.53 3.23 -6.25
N THR A 197 -3.91 2.45 -5.23
CA THR A 197 -3.69 2.81 -3.83
C THR A 197 -2.20 2.91 -3.47
N VAL A 198 -1.40 1.89 -3.83
CA VAL A 198 0.05 1.86 -3.54
C VAL A 198 0.76 3.00 -4.28
N SER A 199 0.40 3.25 -5.54
CA SER A 199 0.96 4.36 -6.32
C SER A 199 0.67 5.71 -5.68
N ALA A 200 -0.57 5.95 -5.24
CA ALA A 200 -0.94 7.20 -4.59
C ALA A 200 -0.15 7.42 -3.30
N LEU A 201 -0.01 6.39 -2.46
CA LEU A 201 0.72 6.47 -1.19
C LEU A 201 2.22 6.73 -1.41
N ILE A 202 2.86 6.04 -2.37
CA ILE A 202 4.28 6.26 -2.69
C ILE A 202 4.49 7.67 -3.27
N LEU A 203 3.60 8.14 -4.13
CA LEU A 203 3.67 9.49 -4.69
C LEU A 203 3.50 10.55 -3.59
N ALA A 204 2.51 10.39 -2.71
CA ALA A 204 2.31 11.26 -1.55
C ALA A 204 3.54 11.26 -0.62
N ALA A 205 4.09 10.07 -0.31
CA ALA A 205 5.29 9.90 0.51
C ALA A 205 6.52 10.57 -0.10
N SER A 206 6.63 10.61 -1.42
CA SER A 206 7.70 11.30 -2.14
C SER A 206 7.40 12.77 -2.47
N GLY A 207 6.31 13.31 -1.92
CA GLY A 207 5.87 14.69 -2.12
C GLY A 207 5.47 15.03 -3.55
N PHE A 208 5.07 14.03 -4.35
CA PHE A 208 4.80 14.14 -5.79
C PHE A 208 5.96 14.74 -6.58
N ASN A 209 7.21 14.39 -6.23
CA ASN A 209 8.38 14.89 -6.94
C ASN A 209 8.54 14.21 -8.32
N LEU A 210 7.87 14.74 -9.35
CA LEU A 210 7.89 14.21 -10.72
C LEU A 210 9.20 14.49 -11.48
N LYS A 211 10.20 15.13 -10.86
CA LYS A 211 11.55 15.23 -11.44
C LYS A 211 12.22 13.85 -11.55
N ARG A 212 11.86 12.90 -10.67
CA ARG A 212 12.39 11.54 -10.68
C ARG A 212 11.61 10.67 -11.67
N LYS A 213 12.31 10.03 -12.61
CA LYS A 213 11.70 9.13 -13.63
C LYS A 213 10.84 8.02 -12.99
N ILE A 214 11.30 7.47 -11.87
CA ILE A 214 10.59 6.45 -11.08
C ILE A 214 9.19 6.90 -10.69
N ASN A 215 9.03 8.15 -10.25
CA ASN A 215 7.73 8.68 -9.86
C ASN A 215 6.80 8.88 -11.07
N LYS A 216 7.34 9.08 -12.27
CA LYS A 216 6.53 9.16 -13.50
C LYS A 216 5.95 7.81 -13.90
N ILE A 217 6.74 6.73 -13.76
CA ILE A 217 6.28 5.36 -13.98
C ILE A 217 5.12 5.04 -13.04
N ILE A 218 5.31 5.31 -11.74
CA ILE A 218 4.29 5.08 -10.70
C ILE A 218 3.02 5.91 -10.98
N LEU A 219 3.17 7.17 -11.38
CA LEU A 219 2.03 8.02 -11.74
C LEU A 219 1.26 7.45 -12.93
N LEU A 220 1.96 7.07 -14.01
CA LEU A 220 1.34 6.50 -15.19
C LEU A 220 0.56 5.22 -14.86
N SER A 221 1.18 4.29 -14.13
CA SER A 221 0.53 3.06 -13.70
C SER A 221 -0.70 3.32 -12.83
N GLY A 222 -0.61 4.26 -11.91
CA GLY A 222 -1.76 4.67 -11.09
C GLY A 222 -2.91 5.24 -11.92
N ILE A 223 -2.61 6.06 -12.95
CA ILE A 223 -3.64 6.58 -13.87
C ILE A 223 -4.27 5.44 -14.67
N LEU A 224 -3.48 4.56 -15.27
CA LEU A 224 -3.97 3.45 -16.09
C LEU A 224 -4.73 2.38 -15.29
N SER A 225 -4.58 2.35 -13.96
CA SER A 225 -5.38 1.48 -13.09
C SER A 225 -6.87 1.83 -13.09
N PHE A 226 -7.22 3.05 -13.52
CA PHE A 226 -8.57 3.61 -13.44
C PHE A 226 -9.19 3.40 -12.05
N SER A 227 -8.39 3.58 -10.99
CA SER A 227 -8.82 3.41 -9.62
C SER A 227 -9.36 4.74 -9.07
N LEU A 228 -10.64 4.76 -8.72
CA LEU A 228 -11.27 5.92 -8.07
C LEU A 228 -10.47 6.39 -6.84
N ALA A 229 -9.96 5.45 -6.04
CA ALA A 229 -9.17 5.77 -4.86
C ALA A 229 -7.84 6.45 -5.17
N PHE A 230 -7.21 6.11 -6.30
CA PHE A 230 -6.01 6.82 -6.74
C PHE A 230 -6.32 8.28 -7.06
N TYR A 231 -7.40 8.54 -7.81
CA TYR A 231 -7.80 9.90 -8.17
C TYR A 231 -8.20 10.72 -6.94
N ILE A 232 -8.99 10.15 -6.01
CA ILE A 232 -9.36 10.79 -4.75
C ILE A 232 -8.10 11.08 -3.91
N SER A 233 -7.18 10.12 -3.78
CA SER A 233 -5.94 10.30 -2.99
C SER A 233 -5.05 11.41 -3.58
N ILE A 234 -4.92 11.45 -4.90
CA ILE A 234 -4.23 12.56 -5.59
C ILE A 234 -4.92 13.87 -5.27
N PHE A 235 -6.24 13.94 -5.42
CA PHE A 235 -7.01 15.14 -5.17
C PHE A 235 -6.82 15.67 -3.73
N ILE A 236 -6.95 14.79 -2.73
CA ILE A 236 -6.68 15.09 -1.31
C ILE A 236 -5.28 15.66 -1.14
N PHE A 237 -4.26 15.02 -1.72
CA PHE A 237 -2.88 15.50 -1.62
C PHE A 237 -2.68 16.88 -2.26
N LEU A 238 -3.31 17.11 -3.42
CA LEU A 238 -3.11 18.31 -4.23
C LEU A 238 -3.79 19.56 -3.69
N ILE A 239 -4.89 19.44 -2.93
CA ILE A 239 -5.54 20.58 -2.25
C ILE A 239 -4.54 21.39 -1.41
N PHE A 240 -3.58 20.69 -0.78
CA PHE A 240 -2.57 21.31 0.08
C PHE A 240 -1.31 21.78 -0.68
N LYS A 241 -1.24 21.59 -2.01
CA LYS A 241 -0.09 21.93 -2.88
C LYS A 241 -0.53 22.69 -4.16
N PRO A 242 -1.14 23.89 -4.03
CA PRO A 242 -1.80 24.58 -5.15
C PRO A 242 -0.90 24.95 -6.33
N LYS A 243 0.41 25.15 -6.14
CA LYS A 243 1.36 25.44 -7.26
C LYS A 243 1.67 24.21 -8.15
N ILE A 244 1.36 23.01 -7.67
CA ILE A 244 1.50 21.73 -8.40
C ILE A 244 0.15 21.28 -8.98
N LEU A 245 -0.96 21.82 -8.46
CA LEU A 245 -2.34 21.62 -8.90
C LEU A 245 -2.46 21.80 -10.42
N LEU A 246 -2.04 22.95 -10.97
CA LEU A 246 -2.20 23.28 -12.40
C LEU A 246 -1.42 22.38 -13.37
N LYS A 247 -0.31 21.74 -12.95
CA LYS A 247 0.50 20.86 -13.82
C LYS A 247 0.05 19.40 -13.79
N ILE A 248 -0.48 18.94 -12.66
CA ILE A 248 -0.96 17.56 -12.53
C ILE A 248 -2.43 17.46 -12.96
N THR A 249 -3.26 18.45 -12.62
CA THR A 249 -4.64 18.50 -13.13
C THR A 249 -4.68 18.67 -14.63
N SER A 250 -3.77 19.44 -15.26
CA SER A 250 -3.69 19.54 -16.73
C SER A 250 -3.28 18.22 -17.38
N ILE A 251 -2.32 17.46 -16.83
CA ILE A 251 -1.92 16.17 -17.42
C ILE A 251 -3.05 15.13 -17.25
N THR A 252 -3.68 15.04 -16.07
CA THR A 252 -4.78 14.09 -15.84
C THR A 252 -6.01 14.45 -16.67
N THR A 253 -6.37 15.74 -16.76
CA THR A 253 -7.48 16.20 -17.61
C THR A 253 -7.16 16.03 -19.08
N ILE A 254 -5.94 16.31 -19.56
CA ILE A 254 -5.55 16.08 -20.97
C ILE A 254 -5.53 14.59 -21.31
N THR A 255 -5.05 13.70 -20.44
CA THR A 255 -5.11 12.25 -20.67
C THR A 255 -6.55 11.72 -20.66
N ILE A 256 -7.40 12.25 -19.79
CA ILE A 256 -8.84 11.92 -19.74
C ILE A 256 -9.56 12.52 -20.96
N PHE A 257 -9.22 13.72 -21.40
CA PHE A 257 -9.85 14.43 -22.51
C PHE A 257 -9.42 13.90 -23.90
N ILE A 258 -8.15 13.51 -24.07
CA ILE A 258 -7.65 12.84 -25.28
C ILE A 258 -8.22 11.41 -25.39
N SER A 259 -8.39 10.71 -24.26
CA SER A 259 -9.10 9.42 -24.26
C SER A 259 -10.61 9.55 -24.49
N LEU A 260 -11.24 10.67 -24.09
CA LEU A 260 -12.66 10.94 -24.32
C LEU A 260 -12.99 11.41 -25.75
N SER A 261 -12.13 12.21 -26.40
CA SER A 261 -12.44 12.81 -27.71
C SER A 261 -12.39 11.80 -28.88
N SER A 262 -11.75 10.66 -28.69
CA SER A 262 -11.61 9.60 -29.70
C SER A 262 -12.50 8.37 -29.45
N LEU A 263 -13.18 8.27 -28.29
CA LEU A 263 -13.80 7.02 -27.83
C LEU A 263 -15.19 7.24 -27.20
N LYS A 264 -16.09 7.94 -27.90
CA LYS A 264 -17.49 8.16 -27.47
C LYS A 264 -18.27 6.88 -27.09
N ASN A 265 -17.75 5.69 -27.37
CA ASN A 265 -18.37 4.39 -27.07
C ASN A 265 -17.58 3.48 -26.10
N VAL A 266 -16.49 3.94 -25.45
CA VAL A 266 -15.76 3.07 -24.51
C VAL A 266 -16.39 3.13 -23.11
N SER A 267 -17.15 2.09 -22.80
CA SER A 267 -17.87 1.86 -21.54
C SER A 267 -16.99 1.89 -20.28
N LEU A 268 -15.68 1.64 -20.39
CA LEU A 268 -14.77 1.50 -19.25
C LEU A 268 -14.60 2.79 -18.43
N ILE A 269 -14.17 3.88 -19.08
CA ILE A 269 -13.88 5.14 -18.38
C ILE A 269 -15.17 5.81 -17.93
N GLN A 270 -16.20 5.76 -18.78
CA GLN A 270 -17.54 6.22 -18.45
C GLN A 270 -18.04 5.55 -17.17
N TYR A 271 -18.03 4.22 -17.12
CA TYR A 271 -18.51 3.47 -15.97
C TYR A 271 -17.63 3.66 -14.72
N TYR A 272 -16.33 3.39 -14.80
CA TYR A 272 -15.48 3.30 -13.60
C TYR A 272 -15.06 4.66 -13.03
N VAL A 273 -15.10 5.73 -13.82
CA VAL A 273 -14.67 7.08 -13.39
C VAL A 273 -15.84 8.05 -13.39
N PHE A 274 -16.53 8.25 -14.51
CA PHE A 274 -17.54 9.32 -14.62
C PHE A 274 -18.87 8.98 -13.96
N ASP A 275 -19.45 7.82 -14.25
CA ASP A 275 -20.72 7.40 -13.66
C ASP A 275 -20.56 7.21 -12.15
N ARG A 276 -19.44 6.62 -11.70
CA ARG A 276 -19.15 6.55 -10.26
C ARG A 276 -18.92 7.92 -9.62
N PHE A 277 -18.30 8.88 -10.32
CA PHE A 277 -18.13 10.23 -9.77
C PHE A 277 -19.43 11.04 -9.75
N SER A 278 -20.27 10.93 -10.78
CA SER A 278 -21.59 11.59 -10.82
C SER A 278 -22.54 11.01 -9.78
N LEU A 279 -22.49 9.69 -9.55
CA LEU A 279 -23.23 9.04 -8.48
C LEU A 279 -22.77 9.50 -7.08
N ILE A 280 -21.47 9.79 -6.87
CA ILE A 280 -20.97 10.37 -5.60
C ILE A 280 -21.65 11.71 -5.31
N LEU A 281 -21.81 12.56 -6.34
CA LEU A 281 -22.50 13.86 -6.19
C LEU A 281 -23.97 13.71 -5.80
N ASN A 282 -24.60 12.60 -6.18
CA ASN A 282 -26.01 12.28 -5.90
C ASN A 282 -26.23 11.47 -4.60
N GLY A 283 -25.15 11.19 -3.85
CA GLY A 283 -25.18 10.45 -2.59
C GLY A 283 -24.05 9.43 -2.51
N PHE A 284 -23.16 9.60 -1.53
CA PHE A 284 -21.97 8.76 -1.35
C PHE A 284 -22.32 7.27 -1.18
N ASP A 285 -23.40 6.97 -0.46
CA ASP A 285 -23.88 5.60 -0.17
C ASP A 285 -24.26 4.80 -1.43
N LYS A 286 -24.60 5.49 -2.54
CA LYS A 286 -24.94 4.84 -3.81
C LYS A 286 -23.73 4.34 -4.60
N VAL A 287 -22.53 4.76 -4.20
CA VAL A 287 -21.25 4.40 -4.86
C VAL A 287 -20.39 3.53 -3.98
N ASP A 288 -20.62 3.60 -2.66
CA ASP A 288 -19.93 2.78 -1.68
C ASP A 288 -20.42 1.33 -1.72
N ASN A 289 -19.81 0.56 -2.63
CA ASN A 289 -20.02 -0.88 -2.74
C ASN A 289 -18.98 -1.68 -1.91
N ARG A 290 -18.40 -1.07 -0.87
CA ARG A 290 -17.36 -1.70 -0.06
C ARG A 290 -17.88 -2.72 0.93
N ILE A 291 -19.17 -2.69 1.20
CA ILE A 291 -19.83 -3.59 2.16
C ILE A 291 -21.06 -4.14 1.46
N SER A 292 -21.05 -5.44 1.19
CA SER A 292 -22.22 -6.13 0.64
C SER A 292 -23.39 -6.11 1.63
N LEU A 293 -24.63 -6.18 1.12
CA LEU A 293 -25.82 -6.29 1.96
C LEU A 293 -25.75 -7.50 2.91
N CYS A 294 -25.17 -8.60 2.44
CA CYS A 294 -24.83 -9.79 3.23
C CYS A 294 -24.04 -9.40 4.48
N PHE A 295 -22.91 -8.70 4.31
CA PHE A 295 -22.06 -8.29 5.43
C PHE A 295 -22.72 -7.23 6.31
N GLN A 296 -23.53 -6.33 5.75
CA GLN A 296 -24.25 -5.32 6.54
C GLN A 296 -25.14 -5.97 7.59
N ASN A 297 -25.83 -7.07 7.26
CA ASN A 297 -26.66 -7.82 8.20
C ASN A 297 -25.83 -8.46 9.33
N TYR A 298 -24.72 -9.13 8.98
CA TYR A 298 -23.80 -9.68 9.99
C TYR A 298 -23.22 -8.59 10.90
N PHE A 299 -22.91 -7.43 10.32
CA PHE A 299 -22.38 -6.31 11.08
C PHE A 299 -23.44 -5.68 11.99
N SER A 300 -24.68 -5.53 11.54
CA SER A 300 -25.78 -5.02 12.37
C SER A 300 -26.08 -5.96 13.55
N ASP A 301 -26.05 -7.27 13.31
CA ASP A 301 -26.21 -8.25 14.38
C ASP A 301 -25.04 -8.21 15.37
N PHE A 302 -23.81 -8.08 14.84
CA PHE A 302 -22.61 -7.90 15.65
C PHE A 302 -22.70 -6.68 16.54
N LEU A 303 -23.20 -5.53 16.06
CA LEU A 303 -23.31 -4.31 16.88
C LEU A 303 -24.17 -4.50 18.13
N ASN A 304 -25.15 -5.40 18.07
CA ASN A 304 -26.04 -5.74 19.19
C ASN A 304 -25.51 -6.92 20.04
N HIS A 305 -24.38 -7.52 19.66
CA HIS A 305 -23.79 -8.65 20.37
C HIS A 305 -22.96 -8.21 21.59
N LYS A 306 -22.65 -9.13 22.51
CA LYS A 306 -21.79 -8.83 23.67
C LYS A 306 -20.32 -8.61 23.28
N ASP A 307 -19.94 -9.16 22.13
CA ASP A 307 -18.56 -9.12 21.63
C ASP A 307 -18.25 -7.83 20.85
N THR A 308 -19.17 -6.88 20.72
CA THR A 308 -18.97 -5.60 20.00
C THR A 308 -17.73 -4.85 20.46
N PHE A 309 -17.41 -4.93 21.75
CA PHE A 309 -16.25 -4.25 22.33
C PHE A 309 -14.92 -4.97 22.02
N TRP A 310 -14.91 -6.31 22.06
CA TRP A 310 -13.70 -7.14 21.98
C TRP A 310 -13.43 -7.74 20.60
N GLY A 311 -14.44 -7.77 19.73
CA GLY A 311 -14.41 -8.39 18.42
C GLY A 311 -14.68 -9.88 18.43
N LEU A 312 -14.87 -10.44 17.23
CA LEU A 312 -15.14 -11.87 17.02
C LEU A 312 -13.85 -12.69 16.80
N GLY A 313 -12.71 -12.03 16.68
CA GLY A 313 -11.41 -12.65 16.47
C GLY A 313 -10.80 -12.31 15.10
N TYR A 314 -9.49 -12.53 14.98
CA TYR A 314 -8.75 -12.31 13.74
C TYR A 314 -9.36 -13.09 12.57
N ASN A 315 -9.56 -12.42 11.43
CA ASN A 315 -10.17 -12.94 10.21
C ASN A 315 -11.61 -13.45 10.36
N ALA A 316 -12.33 -13.08 11.43
CA ALA A 316 -13.72 -13.47 11.62
C ALA A 316 -14.61 -13.02 10.46
N TYR A 317 -14.37 -11.85 9.86
CA TYR A 317 -15.12 -11.38 8.69
C TYR A 317 -15.06 -12.35 7.51
N THR A 318 -13.95 -13.09 7.33
CA THR A 318 -13.79 -14.03 6.21
C THR A 318 -14.71 -15.24 6.31
N LEU A 319 -15.13 -15.59 7.53
CA LEU A 319 -16.06 -16.70 7.78
C LEU A 319 -17.50 -16.39 7.38
N THR A 320 -17.80 -15.13 7.04
CA THR A 320 -19.13 -14.73 6.57
C THR A 320 -19.35 -15.04 5.09
N ASP A 321 -18.27 -15.33 4.34
CA ASP A 321 -18.28 -15.46 2.87
C ASP A 321 -18.91 -14.26 2.12
N CYS A 322 -19.14 -13.14 2.82
CA CYS A 322 -19.68 -11.92 2.23
C CYS A 322 -18.54 -11.02 1.71
N ASP A 323 -18.80 -10.27 0.64
CA ASP A 323 -17.83 -9.28 0.15
C ASP A 323 -17.77 -8.05 1.07
N VAL A 324 -16.56 -7.75 1.57
CA VAL A 324 -16.27 -6.58 2.39
C VAL A 324 -14.83 -6.12 2.18
N SER A 325 -14.65 -4.82 1.94
CA SER A 325 -13.33 -4.18 1.75
C SER A 325 -13.29 -2.81 2.41
N SER A 326 -13.55 -2.75 3.72
CA SER A 326 -13.62 -1.50 4.48
C SER A 326 -12.97 -1.65 5.86
N TYR A 327 -12.64 -0.53 6.50
CA TYR A 327 -12.17 -0.48 7.90
C TYR A 327 -13.10 -1.20 8.89
N ILE A 328 -14.37 -1.39 8.52
CA ILE A 328 -15.36 -2.12 9.32
C ILE A 328 -14.91 -3.54 9.65
N THR A 329 -14.12 -4.19 8.79
CA THR A 329 -13.58 -5.53 9.11
C THR A 329 -12.68 -5.50 10.35
N LEU A 330 -11.95 -4.41 10.61
CA LEU A 330 -11.15 -4.26 11.83
C LEU A 330 -12.03 -4.15 13.08
N ILE A 331 -13.19 -3.52 12.96
CA ILE A 331 -14.16 -3.40 14.05
C ILE A 331 -14.86 -4.75 14.27
N TYR A 332 -15.21 -5.46 13.21
CA TYR A 332 -15.84 -6.78 13.31
C TYR A 332 -14.88 -7.81 13.94
N ASP A 333 -13.63 -7.84 13.50
CA ASP A 333 -12.62 -8.78 13.99
C ASP A 333 -12.14 -8.44 15.41
N PHE A 334 -11.91 -7.16 15.73
CA PHE A 334 -11.24 -6.76 16.97
C PHE A 334 -12.06 -5.87 17.91
N GLY A 335 -13.31 -5.57 17.53
CA GLY A 335 -14.18 -4.68 18.27
C GLY A 335 -13.72 -3.23 18.25
N PHE A 336 -14.50 -2.38 18.91
CA PHE A 336 -14.13 -0.96 19.06
C PHE A 336 -12.84 -0.78 19.87
N PHE A 337 -12.56 -1.65 20.84
CA PHE A 337 -11.34 -1.57 21.64
C PHE A 337 -10.10 -1.79 20.78
N GLY A 338 -10.07 -2.88 20.01
CA GLY A 338 -8.94 -3.20 19.15
C GLY A 338 -8.75 -2.15 18.04
N PHE A 339 -9.85 -1.68 17.44
CA PHE A 339 -9.82 -0.58 16.47
C PHE A 339 -9.17 0.69 17.07
N PHE A 340 -9.55 1.07 18.29
CA PHE A 340 -8.97 2.24 18.96
C PHE A 340 -7.48 2.07 19.30
N LEU A 341 -7.06 0.86 19.72
CA LEU A 341 -5.65 0.56 19.94
C LEU A 341 -4.81 0.72 18.66
N ILE A 342 -5.35 0.27 17.52
CA ILE A 342 -4.70 0.45 16.21
C ILE A 342 -4.55 1.95 15.90
N LEU A 343 -5.60 2.76 16.11
CA LEU A 343 -5.54 4.21 15.89
C LEU A 343 -4.51 4.89 16.80
N ILE A 344 -4.44 4.51 18.08
CA ILE A 344 -3.42 5.00 19.02
C ILE A 344 -2.03 4.65 18.51
N PHE A 345 -1.80 3.40 18.10
CA PHE A 345 -0.50 2.96 17.61
C PHE A 345 -0.03 3.80 16.41
N TYR A 346 -0.90 4.00 15.42
CA TYR A 346 -0.57 4.81 14.24
C TYR A 346 -0.34 6.28 14.57
N SER A 347 -1.06 6.82 15.55
CA SER A 347 -0.88 8.19 16.04
C SER A 347 0.47 8.35 16.77
N LEU A 348 0.85 7.39 17.61
CA LEU A 348 2.13 7.37 18.32
C LEU A 348 3.31 7.12 17.38
N LEU A 349 3.16 6.23 16.39
CA LEU A 349 4.15 5.99 15.35
C LEU A 349 4.46 7.29 14.60
N SER A 350 3.40 7.95 14.14
CA SER A 350 3.42 9.27 13.53
C SER A 350 4.16 10.29 14.40
N PHE A 351 3.82 10.33 15.70
CA PHE A 351 4.43 11.27 16.64
C PHE A 351 5.94 11.03 16.85
N SER A 352 6.35 9.76 16.96
CA SER A 352 7.74 9.36 17.21
C SER A 352 8.73 9.73 16.09
N ILE A 353 8.22 9.94 14.88
CA ILE A 353 9.01 10.29 13.70
C ILE A 353 9.17 11.80 13.60
N SER A 354 8.14 12.56 13.98
CA SER A 354 8.11 14.01 13.89
C SER A 354 8.05 14.62 15.29
N ASN A 355 9.19 14.74 15.98
CA ASN A 355 9.25 15.43 17.27
C ASN A 355 8.89 16.93 17.20
N ASN A 356 8.66 17.52 16.00
CA ASN A 356 8.49 18.96 15.77
C ASN A 356 7.27 19.31 14.89
N PHE A 357 6.07 18.80 15.21
CA PHE A 357 4.83 19.13 14.48
C PHE A 357 4.46 20.61 14.44
N ILE A 358 4.99 21.38 15.38
CA ILE A 358 4.58 22.77 15.64
C ILE A 358 5.05 23.71 14.50
N LYS A 359 6.03 23.31 13.68
CA LYS A 359 6.46 24.13 12.54
C LYS A 359 5.47 24.01 11.38
N LYS A 360 4.82 25.13 11.04
CA LYS A 360 3.84 25.27 9.93
C LYS A 360 4.29 24.62 8.62
N ASP A 361 5.56 24.77 8.25
CA ASP A 361 6.11 24.19 7.01
C ASP A 361 6.20 22.66 7.01
N ILE A 362 6.39 22.05 8.18
CA ILE A 362 6.40 20.59 8.34
C ILE A 362 4.96 20.08 8.31
N PHE A 363 4.05 20.76 9.03
CA PHE A 363 2.63 20.41 9.09
C PHE A 363 1.97 20.36 7.70
N ILE A 364 2.20 21.38 6.85
CA ILE A 364 1.64 21.44 5.49
C ILE A 364 2.15 20.30 4.59
N ARG A 365 3.34 19.75 4.85
CA ARG A 365 3.90 18.62 4.08
C ARG A 365 3.45 17.27 4.61
N TRP A 366 3.15 17.22 5.90
CA TRP A 366 2.85 16.01 6.64
C TRP A 366 1.35 15.66 6.60
N LEU A 367 0.49 16.65 6.82
CA LEU A 367 -0.97 16.49 6.84
C LEU A 367 -1.52 15.81 5.57
N PRO A 368 -1.12 16.19 4.34
CA PRO A 368 -1.67 15.58 3.13
C PRO A 368 -1.31 14.09 3.02
N MET A 369 -0.11 13.71 3.48
CA MET A 369 0.31 12.32 3.50
C MET A 369 -0.58 11.47 4.42
N ILE A 370 -0.92 11.99 5.60
CA ILE A 370 -1.79 11.29 6.54
C ILE A 370 -3.23 11.23 6.08
N LEU A 371 -3.76 12.30 5.48
CA LEU A 371 -5.10 12.24 4.92
C LEU A 371 -5.22 11.18 3.82
N VAL A 372 -4.19 11.06 2.96
CA VAL A 372 -4.11 9.99 1.97
C VAL A 372 -4.00 8.60 2.64
N TYR A 373 -3.23 8.48 3.72
CA TYR A 373 -3.10 7.23 4.47
C TYR A 373 -4.41 6.81 5.16
N LEU A 374 -5.14 7.75 5.76
CA LEU A 374 -6.45 7.50 6.38
C LEU A 374 -7.51 7.14 5.33
N ALA A 375 -7.51 7.83 4.18
CA ALA A 375 -8.35 7.46 3.05
C ALA A 375 -8.03 6.04 2.53
N ASN A 376 -6.75 5.64 2.57
CA ASN A 376 -6.38 4.27 2.28
C ASN A 376 -6.91 3.28 3.33
N ILE A 377 -6.76 3.54 4.64
CA ILE A 377 -7.28 2.63 5.69
C ILE A 377 -8.79 2.44 5.54
N TYR A 378 -9.53 3.51 5.25
CA TYR A 378 -10.97 3.45 5.00
C TYR A 378 -11.29 2.46 3.87
N GLN A 379 -10.52 2.51 2.78
CA GLN A 379 -10.74 1.70 1.58
C GLN A 379 -10.11 0.30 1.64
N ARG A 380 -9.03 0.12 2.40
CA ARG A 380 -8.27 -1.13 2.54
C ARG A 380 -7.72 -1.21 3.96
N PRO A 381 -8.19 -2.15 4.80
CA PRO A 381 -7.75 -2.31 6.18
C PRO A 381 -6.36 -2.97 6.28
N THR A 382 -5.38 -2.51 5.51
CA THR A 382 -4.04 -3.10 5.37
C THR A 382 -3.09 -2.62 6.48
N VAL A 383 -3.64 -2.46 7.70
CA VAL A 383 -2.98 -1.84 8.86
C VAL A 383 -1.89 -2.71 9.48
N PHE A 384 -1.86 -4.01 9.16
CA PHE A 384 -0.82 -4.95 9.59
C PHE A 384 0.09 -5.39 8.44
N ASP A 385 -0.03 -4.76 7.27
CA ASP A 385 0.81 -5.07 6.14
C ASP A 385 2.14 -4.29 6.20
N PRO A 386 3.28 -4.95 5.99
CA PRO A 386 4.59 -4.30 5.95
C PRO A 386 4.69 -3.14 4.98
N TRP A 387 4.09 -3.26 3.78
CA TRP A 387 4.15 -2.24 2.75
C TRP A 387 3.48 -0.92 3.19
N SER A 388 2.39 -0.96 3.94
CA SER A 388 1.68 0.24 4.39
C SER A 388 2.52 1.01 5.41
N ILE A 389 3.09 0.31 6.40
CA ILE A 389 3.94 0.90 7.45
C ILE A 389 5.26 1.44 6.88
N VAL A 390 5.87 0.73 5.92
CA VAL A 390 7.11 1.19 5.26
C VAL A 390 6.86 2.48 4.48
N ILE A 391 5.75 2.57 3.73
CA ILE A 391 5.40 3.79 2.99
C ILE A 391 5.09 4.94 3.97
N LEU A 392 4.32 4.69 5.03
CA LEU A 392 4.02 5.71 6.03
C LEU A 392 5.31 6.25 6.66
N CYS A 393 6.13 5.38 7.25
CA CYS A 393 7.39 5.78 7.89
C CYS A 393 8.31 6.51 6.90
N GLY A 394 8.48 5.96 5.69
CA GLY A 394 9.30 6.55 4.63
C GLY A 394 8.82 7.95 4.25
N GLY A 395 7.51 8.12 4.05
CA GLY A 395 6.89 9.40 3.72
C GLY A 395 7.02 10.44 4.83
N LEU A 396 6.76 10.04 6.08
CA LEU A 396 6.91 10.94 7.22
C LEU A 396 8.37 11.40 7.38
N ILE A 397 9.34 10.49 7.31
CA ILE A 397 10.78 10.83 7.40
C ILE A 397 11.20 11.72 6.22
N TYR A 398 10.73 11.43 5.00
CA TYR A 398 11.05 12.22 3.81
C TYR A 398 10.53 13.67 3.93
N SER A 399 9.29 13.84 4.40
CA SER A 399 8.67 15.17 4.56
C SER A 399 9.47 16.09 5.50
N ILE A 400 10.04 15.53 6.57
CA ILE A 400 10.87 16.24 7.55
C ILE A 400 12.23 16.60 6.95
N LYS A 401 12.92 15.66 6.28
CA LYS A 401 14.25 15.92 5.71
C LYS A 401 14.23 17.00 4.64
N ASP A 402 13.25 16.95 3.74
CA ASP A 402 13.11 17.95 2.68
C ASP A 402 12.82 19.36 3.24
N SER A 403 12.16 19.45 4.40
CA SER A 403 11.90 20.76 5.05
C SER A 403 13.18 21.41 5.59
N ARG A 404 14.10 20.60 6.15
CA ARG A 404 15.37 21.08 6.71
C ARG A 404 16.34 21.57 5.64
N ILE A 405 16.33 20.92 4.47
CA ILE A 405 17.16 21.34 3.33
C ILE A 405 16.72 22.73 2.85
N ASN A 406 15.42 22.97 2.73
CA ASN A 406 14.88 24.25 2.26
C ASN A 406 15.00 25.40 3.28
N SER A 407 15.14 25.10 4.57
CA SER A 407 15.37 26.13 5.61
C SER A 407 16.83 26.56 5.71
N CYS A 408 17.79 25.77 5.20
CA CYS A 408 19.21 26.14 5.17
C CYS A 408 19.62 26.86 3.87
N SER A 409 18.74 26.87 2.87
CA SER A 409 18.95 27.55 1.58
C SER A 409 18.26 28.92 1.50
N LYS A 410 17.71 29.41 2.61
CA LYS A 410 17.19 30.76 2.81
C LYS A 410 18.00 31.39 3.91
#